data_AF-A0A3R7M9Y8-F1
#
_entry.id   AF-A0A3R7M9Y8-F1
#
_cell.length_a   1.000
_cell.length_b   1.000
_cell.length_c   1.000
_cell.angle_alpha   90.00
_cell.angle_beta   90.00
_cell.angle_gamma   90.00
#
_symmetry.space_group_name_H-M   'P 1'
#
loop_
_entity.id
_entity.type
_entity.pdbx_description
1 polymer ?
#
loop_
_entity_poly.entity_id
_entity_poly.type
_entity_poly.pdbx_seq_one_letter_code
_entity_poly.pdbx_strand_id
1 'polypeptide(L)'
;MLVKEFRVMLPLTVEEYHLAQLYGVAEVSKRETGGGEGVEVVKNEPFRGHALLGGKFTEGQYTYKIYHLKKKVPAFVRLLAPEGALEVHEESWNAYPYSKTVYSVHQLSPAKWQAVEVVKVDIVNDPIRPEDYKEEEDPTLFKSTKTGRGPLRGTAWWAAVSLGEDLGAF
;
A
#
# COMPACT_ATOMS: atom_id res chain seq x y z
N MET A 1 8.19 -6.99 -18.57
CA MET A 1 7.31 -6.95 -17.39
C MET A 1 8.16 -7.34 -16.20
N LEU A 2 8.27 -6.45 -15.22
CA LEU A 2 9.11 -6.60 -14.04
C LEU A 2 8.18 -6.98 -12.87
N VAL A 3 8.44 -8.09 -12.18
CA VAL A 3 7.68 -8.48 -10.99
C VAL A 3 8.60 -8.36 -9.78
N LYS A 4 8.14 -7.62 -8.77
CA LYS A 4 8.83 -7.48 -7.49
C LYS A 4 7.90 -7.89 -6.37
N GLU A 5 8.41 -8.68 -5.43
CA GLU A 5 7.74 -8.99 -4.17
C GLU A 5 8.37 -8.14 -3.08
N PHE A 6 7.60 -7.21 -2.51
CA PHE A 6 8.04 -6.38 -1.40
C PHE A 6 7.62 -7.02 -0.09
N ARG A 7 8.57 -7.33 0.78
CA ARG A 7 8.32 -7.84 2.13
C ARG A 7 8.50 -6.71 3.13
N VAL A 8 7.39 -6.19 3.64
CA VAL A 8 7.35 -5.14 4.65
C VAL A 8 7.08 -5.80 6.00
N MET A 9 8.08 -5.81 6.88
CA MET A 9 7.86 -6.27 8.26
C MET A 9 7.23 -5.13 9.05
N LEU A 10 6.34 -5.44 10.01
CA LEU A 10 5.64 -4.45 10.83
C LEU A 10 5.47 -4.96 12.26
N PRO A 11 5.57 -4.11 13.29
CA PRO A 11 5.32 -4.49 14.69
C PRO A 11 3.83 -4.52 15.02
N LEU A 12 3.04 -5.21 14.19
CA LEU A 12 1.58 -5.34 14.30
C LEU A 12 1.20 -6.82 14.15
N THR A 13 0.14 -7.26 14.83
CA THR A 13 -0.48 -8.55 14.49
C THR A 13 -1.19 -8.45 13.13
N VAL A 14 -1.57 -9.60 12.57
CA VAL A 14 -2.37 -9.67 11.35
C VAL A 14 -3.69 -8.91 11.54
N GLU A 15 -4.39 -9.14 12.64
CA GLU A 15 -5.66 -8.49 12.96
C GLU A 15 -5.53 -6.97 13.11
N GLU A 16 -4.47 -6.50 13.78
CA GLU A 16 -4.17 -5.08 13.90
C GLU A 16 -3.84 -4.47 12.54
N TYR A 17 -3.09 -5.19 11.71
CA TYR A 17 -2.75 -4.75 10.36
C TYR A 17 -4.01 -4.59 9.49
N HIS A 18 -5.00 -5.47 9.61
CA HIS A 18 -6.27 -5.33 8.88
C HIS A 18 -6.91 -3.96 9.11
N LEU A 19 -7.04 -3.56 10.38
CA LEU A 19 -7.64 -2.28 10.74
C LEU A 19 -6.73 -1.10 10.37
N ALA A 20 -5.43 -1.22 10.66
CA ALA A 20 -4.45 -0.17 10.37
C ALA A 20 -4.34 0.10 8.86
N GLN A 21 -4.38 -0.93 8.02
CA GLN A 21 -4.34 -0.81 6.57
C GLN A 21 -5.55 -0.02 6.05
N LEU A 22 -6.77 -0.37 6.50
CA LEU A 22 -7.98 0.32 6.07
C LEU A 22 -7.97 1.80 6.47
N TYR A 23 -7.56 2.09 7.70
CA TYR A 23 -7.42 3.46 8.18
C TYR A 23 -6.36 4.24 7.40
N GLY A 24 -5.16 3.66 7.23
CA GLY A 24 -4.06 4.28 6.49
C GLY A 24 -4.43 4.60 5.05
N VAL A 25 -5.09 3.67 4.36
CA VAL A 25 -5.59 3.89 2.99
C VAL A 25 -6.59 5.05 2.94
N ALA A 26 -7.50 5.14 3.92
CA ALA A 26 -8.47 6.23 3.98
C ALA A 26 -7.80 7.59 4.23
N GLU A 27 -6.87 7.68 5.17
CA GLU A 27 -6.16 8.92 5.49
C GLU A 27 -5.25 9.40 4.35
N VAL A 28 -4.49 8.49 3.73
CA VAL A 28 -3.67 8.83 2.56
C VAL A 28 -4.56 9.28 1.40
N SER A 29 -5.67 8.58 1.14
CA SER A 29 -6.61 8.98 0.09
C SER A 29 -7.16 10.39 0.30
N LYS A 30 -7.49 10.78 1.55
CA LYS A 30 -7.93 12.14 1.89
C LYS A 30 -6.84 13.19 1.64
N ARG A 31 -5.61 12.91 2.08
CA ARG A 31 -4.46 13.82 1.90
C ARG A 31 -4.12 14.05 0.43
N GLU A 32 -4.24 12.98 -0.37
CA GLU A 32 -3.91 13.01 -1.79
C GLU A 32 -5.02 13.59 -2.68
N THR A 33 -6.21 13.87 -2.11
CA THR A 33 -7.39 14.35 -2.83
C THR A 33 -7.68 15.82 -2.53
N GLY A 34 -7.68 16.65 -3.57
CA GLY A 34 -7.97 18.09 -3.47
C GLY A 34 -7.93 18.80 -4.81
N GLY A 35 -8.74 19.86 -4.97
CA GLY A 35 -8.68 20.76 -6.14
C GLY A 35 -9.01 20.13 -7.49
N GLY A 36 -9.87 19.10 -7.51
CA GLY A 36 -10.26 18.36 -8.72
C GLY A 36 -9.27 17.27 -9.16
N GLU A 37 -8.26 16.97 -8.33
CA GLU A 37 -7.30 15.87 -8.53
C GLU A 37 -7.23 14.98 -7.28
N GLY A 38 -6.75 13.74 -7.46
CA GLY A 38 -6.64 12.76 -6.39
C GLY A 38 -7.36 11.46 -6.67
N VAL A 39 -7.90 10.85 -5.63
CA VAL A 39 -8.48 9.51 -5.67
C VAL A 39 -10.00 9.59 -5.73
N GLU A 40 -10.56 9.22 -6.87
CA GLU A 40 -12.00 9.06 -7.03
C GLU A 40 -12.41 7.62 -6.72
N VAL A 41 -13.25 7.41 -5.72
CA VAL A 41 -13.80 6.09 -5.41
C VAL A 41 -15.07 5.87 -6.23
N VAL A 42 -14.97 5.06 -7.28
CA VAL A 42 -16.08 4.79 -8.21
C VAL A 42 -16.94 3.62 -7.73
N LYS A 43 -16.32 2.56 -7.19
CA LYS A 43 -17.03 1.44 -6.56
C LYS A 43 -16.41 1.09 -5.22
N ASN A 44 -17.26 0.70 -4.28
CA ASN A 44 -16.88 0.15 -2.99
C ASN A 44 -18.00 -0.77 -2.51
N GLU A 45 -17.92 -2.05 -2.86
CA GLU A 45 -18.99 -3.02 -2.64
C GLU A 45 -18.44 -4.40 -2.26
N PRO A 46 -19.19 -5.21 -1.49
CA PRO A 46 -18.80 -6.58 -1.23
C PRO A 46 -18.83 -7.40 -2.53
N PHE A 47 -17.89 -8.33 -2.70
CA PHE A 47 -17.89 -9.30 -3.80
C PHE A 47 -18.02 -10.73 -3.27
N ARG A 48 -18.58 -11.61 -4.11
CA ARG A 48 -18.68 -13.06 -3.87
C ARG A 48 -18.45 -13.81 -5.18
N GLY A 49 -17.91 -15.02 -5.09
CA GLY A 49 -17.70 -15.92 -6.24
C GLY A 49 -16.51 -15.56 -7.14
N HIS A 50 -15.70 -14.56 -6.78
CA HIS A 50 -14.48 -14.22 -7.52
C HIS A 50 -13.29 -14.97 -6.91
N ALA A 51 -12.84 -16.03 -7.59
CA ALA A 51 -11.75 -16.88 -7.10
C ALA A 51 -10.38 -16.18 -7.19
N LEU A 52 -9.77 -15.95 -6.03
CA LEU A 52 -8.43 -15.41 -5.85
C LEU A 52 -7.49 -16.48 -5.29
N LEU A 53 -6.20 -16.35 -5.62
CA LEU A 53 -5.13 -17.26 -5.18
C LEU A 53 -5.48 -18.75 -5.36
N GLY A 54 -5.85 -19.14 -6.57
CA GLY A 54 -6.24 -20.53 -6.88
C GLY A 54 -7.53 -20.98 -6.21
N GLY A 55 -8.45 -20.06 -5.89
CA GLY A 55 -9.75 -20.37 -5.29
C GLY A 55 -9.76 -20.43 -3.77
N LYS A 56 -8.63 -20.11 -3.11
CA LYS A 56 -8.55 -20.04 -1.64
C LYS A 56 -9.40 -18.91 -1.05
N PHE A 57 -9.60 -17.84 -1.81
CA PHE A 57 -10.37 -16.67 -1.40
C PHE A 57 -11.44 -16.39 -2.46
N THR A 58 -12.70 -16.28 -2.05
CA THR A 58 -13.84 -16.19 -2.99
C THR A 58 -14.80 -15.05 -2.67
N GLU A 59 -14.62 -14.38 -1.54
CA GLU A 59 -15.42 -13.24 -1.09
C GLU A 59 -14.55 -12.20 -0.38
N GLY A 60 -15.05 -10.97 -0.31
CA GLY A 60 -14.34 -9.86 0.31
C GLY A 60 -14.94 -8.52 -0.11
N GLN A 61 -14.12 -7.47 -0.08
CA GLN A 61 -14.49 -6.13 -0.53
C GLN A 61 -13.82 -5.82 -1.87
N TYR A 62 -14.59 -5.31 -2.83
CA TYR A 62 -14.11 -4.82 -4.10
C TYR A 62 -14.16 -3.30 -4.12
N THR A 63 -13.06 -2.67 -4.53
CA THR A 63 -13.01 -1.24 -4.79
C THR A 63 -12.48 -0.96 -6.17
N TYR A 64 -13.13 -0.01 -6.84
CA TYR A 64 -12.65 0.55 -8.10
C TYR A 64 -12.41 2.03 -7.90
N LYS A 65 -11.18 2.48 -8.14
CA LYS A 65 -10.78 3.88 -7.97
C LYS A 65 -10.09 4.41 -9.21
N ILE A 66 -10.24 5.72 -9.45
CA ILE A 66 -9.54 6.42 -10.53
C ILE A 66 -8.62 7.46 -9.88
N TYR A 67 -7.33 7.36 -10.17
CA TYR A 67 -6.34 8.34 -9.75
C TYR A 67 -6.10 9.32 -10.88
N HIS A 68 -6.43 10.58 -10.63
CA HIS A 68 -6.25 11.68 -11.58
C HIS A 68 -4.87 12.32 -11.39
N LEU A 69 -3.92 12.07 -12.30
CA LEU A 69 -2.50 12.44 -12.16
C LEU A 69 -2.09 13.73 -12.88
N LYS A 70 -3.04 14.53 -13.39
CA LYS A 70 -2.77 15.65 -14.31
C LYS A 70 -1.75 16.68 -13.78
N LYS A 71 -1.75 17.09 -12.50
CA LYS A 71 -0.69 17.98 -11.94
C LYS A 71 0.40 17.26 -11.16
N LYS A 72 0.27 15.95 -10.94
CA LYS A 72 1.28 15.14 -10.22
C LYS A 72 2.40 14.59 -11.12
N VAL A 73 2.24 14.66 -12.44
CA VAL A 73 3.29 14.29 -13.41
C VAL A 73 4.07 15.52 -13.90
N PRO A 74 5.36 15.36 -14.25
CA PRO A 74 6.16 16.45 -14.81
C PRO A 74 5.52 17.13 -16.02
N ALA A 75 5.77 18.43 -16.19
CA ALA A 75 5.11 19.26 -17.21
C ALA A 75 5.26 18.72 -18.65
N PHE A 76 6.42 18.13 -18.97
CA PHE A 76 6.66 17.53 -20.29
C PHE A 76 5.77 16.29 -20.55
N VAL A 77 5.45 15.51 -19.51
CA VAL A 77 4.55 14.35 -19.61
C VAL A 77 3.13 14.82 -19.93
N ARG A 78 2.67 15.88 -19.26
CA ARG A 78 1.34 16.47 -19.52
C ARG A 78 1.19 16.99 -20.95
N LEU A 79 2.27 17.55 -21.52
CA LEU A 79 2.25 18.11 -22.87
C LEU A 79 2.15 17.02 -23.95
N LEU A 80 2.69 15.82 -23.66
CA LEU A 80 2.72 14.70 -24.59
C LEU A 80 1.56 13.71 -24.40
N ALA A 81 0.92 13.71 -23.22
CA ALA A 81 -0.14 12.77 -22.87
C ALA A 81 -1.49 13.17 -23.50
N PRO A 82 -2.17 12.26 -24.22
CA PRO A 82 -3.54 12.46 -24.70
C PRO A 82 -4.53 12.73 -23.54
N GLU A 83 -5.68 13.31 -23.85
CA GLU A 83 -6.75 13.49 -22.86
C GLU A 83 -7.19 12.12 -22.28
N GLY A 84 -7.25 12.02 -20.95
CA GLY A 84 -7.52 10.76 -20.23
C GLY A 84 -6.31 9.83 -20.03
N ALA A 85 -5.16 10.09 -20.66
CA ALA A 85 -3.95 9.26 -20.50
C ALA A 85 -3.26 9.41 -19.13
N LEU A 86 -3.72 10.35 -18.30
CA LEU A 86 -3.22 10.61 -16.94
C LEU A 86 -4.19 10.12 -15.86
N GLU A 87 -5.13 9.25 -16.23
CA GLU A 87 -6.01 8.53 -15.32
C GLU A 87 -5.46 7.13 -15.11
N VAL A 88 -5.28 6.76 -13.84
CA VAL A 88 -4.86 5.42 -13.45
C VAL A 88 -6.04 4.74 -12.78
N HIS A 89 -6.45 3.62 -13.36
CA HIS A 89 -7.57 2.84 -12.85
C HIS A 89 -7.03 1.76 -11.91
N GLU A 90 -7.45 1.82 -10.65
CA GLU A 90 -7.15 0.83 -9.62
C GLU A 90 -8.36 -0.05 -9.41
N GLU A 91 -8.23 -1.35 -9.68
CA GLU A 91 -9.16 -2.36 -9.21
C GLU A 91 -8.52 -3.14 -8.06
N SER A 92 -9.19 -3.19 -6.91
CA SER A 92 -8.68 -3.87 -5.72
C SER A 92 -9.71 -4.85 -5.18
N TRP A 93 -9.30 -6.09 -4.98
CA TRP A 93 -10.04 -7.15 -4.31
C TRP A 93 -9.35 -7.43 -2.98
N ASN A 94 -9.99 -7.04 -1.89
CA ASN A 94 -9.53 -7.30 -0.54
C ASN A 94 -10.31 -8.49 0.06
N ALA A 95 -9.69 -9.67 0.02
CA ALA A 95 -10.15 -10.89 0.65
C ALA A 95 -9.20 -11.27 1.79
N TYR A 96 -9.12 -10.38 2.77
CA TYR A 96 -8.12 -10.44 3.83
C TYR A 96 -7.95 -11.84 4.45
N PRO A 97 -6.69 -12.31 4.69
CA PRO A 97 -5.41 -11.58 4.62
C PRO A 97 -4.84 -11.42 3.20
N TYR A 98 -5.54 -11.91 2.17
CA TYR A 98 -5.08 -11.76 0.80
C TYR A 98 -5.73 -10.54 0.13
N SER A 99 -4.92 -9.69 -0.48
CA SER A 99 -5.42 -8.64 -1.34
C SER A 99 -4.74 -8.70 -2.70
N LYS A 100 -5.52 -8.41 -3.74
CA LYS A 100 -5.03 -8.24 -5.10
C LYS A 100 -5.44 -6.87 -5.58
N THR A 101 -4.47 -6.07 -6.00
CA THR A 101 -4.71 -4.77 -6.62
C THR A 101 -4.10 -4.77 -8.01
N VAL A 102 -4.85 -4.27 -8.99
CA VAL A 102 -4.46 -4.18 -10.39
C VAL A 102 -4.59 -2.72 -10.80
N TYR A 103 -3.45 -2.09 -11.09
CA TYR A 103 -3.42 -0.78 -11.72
C TYR A 103 -3.39 -0.95 -13.23
N SER A 104 -4.28 -0.27 -13.93
CA SER A 104 -4.23 -0.17 -15.39
C SER A 104 -4.05 1.29 -15.80
N VAL A 105 -2.91 1.52 -16.47
CA VAL A 105 -2.62 2.72 -17.23
C VAL A 105 -2.35 2.18 -18.63
N HIS A 106 -3.33 2.27 -19.53
CA HIS A 106 -3.26 1.77 -20.92
C HIS A 106 -3.51 0.27 -21.20
N GLN A 107 -4.47 -0.39 -20.53
CA GLN A 107 -5.02 -1.72 -20.95
C GLN A 107 -3.96 -2.78 -21.34
N LEU A 108 -2.93 -3.00 -20.52
CA LEU A 108 -1.91 -4.03 -20.79
C LEU A 108 -2.33 -5.39 -20.21
N SER A 109 -2.01 -6.47 -20.95
CA SER A 109 -2.56 -7.80 -20.69
C SER A 109 -1.84 -8.61 -19.59
N PRO A 110 -2.54 -9.51 -18.86
CA PRO A 110 -2.03 -10.20 -17.66
C PRO A 110 -0.97 -11.30 -17.89
N ALA A 111 -0.47 -11.50 -19.11
CA ALA A 111 0.00 -12.80 -19.58
C ALA A 111 1.47 -13.16 -19.27
N LYS A 112 2.16 -12.53 -18.32
CA LYS A 112 3.55 -12.92 -18.00
C LYS A 112 3.73 -12.95 -16.48
N TRP A 113 4.33 -14.02 -15.94
CA TRP A 113 4.57 -14.23 -14.50
C TRP A 113 5.75 -15.19 -14.31
N GLN A 114 6.98 -14.81 -14.72
CA GLN A 114 8.10 -15.76 -14.71
C GLN A 114 9.45 -15.27 -14.14
N ALA A 115 9.52 -14.07 -13.55
CA ALA A 115 10.70 -13.69 -12.76
C ALA A 115 10.29 -12.71 -11.66
N VAL A 116 10.25 -13.17 -10.41
CA VAL A 116 9.95 -12.35 -9.23
C VAL A 116 11.25 -12.04 -8.50
N GLU A 117 11.56 -10.76 -8.37
CA GLU A 117 12.64 -10.26 -7.51
C GLU A 117 12.07 -9.97 -6.11
N VAL A 118 12.63 -10.56 -5.06
CA VAL A 118 12.20 -10.28 -3.68
C VAL A 118 13.00 -9.09 -3.14
N VAL A 119 12.30 -8.04 -2.73
CA VAL A 119 12.84 -6.84 -2.09
C VAL A 119 12.32 -6.79 -0.65
N LYS A 120 13.22 -6.75 0.33
CA LYS A 120 12.83 -6.51 1.72
C LYS A 120 12.79 -5.01 1.95
N VAL A 121 11.72 -4.53 2.59
CA VAL A 121 11.56 -3.13 2.97
C VAL A 121 11.72 -3.02 4.47
N ASP A 122 12.68 -2.21 4.90
CA ASP A 122 12.98 -1.92 6.29
C ASP A 122 12.52 -0.50 6.63
N ILE A 123 11.38 -0.39 7.31
CA ILE A 123 10.77 0.89 7.68
C ILE A 123 11.63 1.73 8.66
N VAL A 124 12.69 1.16 9.24
CA VAL A 124 13.59 1.85 10.17
C VAL A 124 14.88 2.31 9.48
N ASN A 125 15.45 1.46 8.61
CA ASN A 125 16.80 1.67 8.10
C ASN A 125 16.88 1.98 6.60
N ASP A 126 15.82 1.75 5.83
CA ASP A 126 15.84 2.10 4.40
C ASP A 126 15.92 3.63 4.23
N PRO A 127 16.77 4.13 3.30
CA PRO A 127 16.95 5.56 3.11
C PRO A 127 15.68 6.21 2.56
N ILE A 128 15.27 7.31 3.20
CA ILE A 128 14.14 8.14 2.77
C ILE A 128 14.69 9.37 2.03
N ARG A 129 14.04 9.78 0.94
CA ARG A 129 14.41 11.03 0.25
C ARG A 129 14.11 12.21 1.16
N PRO A 130 14.98 13.24 1.26
CA PRO A 130 14.76 14.37 2.14
C PRO A 130 13.39 15.05 1.98
N GLU A 131 12.89 15.13 0.74
CA GLU A 131 11.57 15.69 0.41
C GLU A 131 10.37 14.86 0.90
N ASP A 132 10.54 13.57 1.16
CA ASP A 132 9.49 12.69 1.68
C ASP A 132 9.56 12.55 3.21
N TYR A 133 10.67 12.96 3.84
CA TYR A 133 10.86 12.81 5.27
C TYR A 133 9.96 13.74 6.07
N LYS A 134 9.25 13.17 7.05
CA LYS A 134 8.50 13.90 8.06
C LYS A 134 8.80 13.30 9.42
N GLU A 135 9.22 14.14 10.34
CA GLU A 135 9.60 13.73 11.69
C GLU A 135 8.44 13.01 12.41
N GLU A 136 7.20 13.47 12.18
CA GLU A 136 5.99 12.88 12.76
C GLU A 136 5.60 11.52 12.16
N GLU A 137 6.17 11.13 11.03
CA GLU A 137 5.96 9.83 10.37
C GLU A 137 7.16 8.89 10.58
N ASP A 138 8.15 9.28 11.40
CA ASP A 138 9.38 8.54 11.66
C ASP A 138 9.21 7.48 12.77
N PRO A 139 9.26 6.17 12.44
CA PRO A 139 9.09 5.10 13.42
C PRO A 139 10.25 5.00 14.43
N THR A 140 11.38 5.65 14.17
CA THR A 140 12.54 5.67 15.08
C THR A 140 12.42 6.73 16.18
N LEU A 141 11.45 7.64 16.03
CA LEU A 141 11.11 8.69 16.99
C LEU A 141 9.73 8.44 17.63
N PHE A 142 8.84 7.72 16.95
CA PHE A 142 7.48 7.48 17.41
C PHE A 142 7.40 6.44 18.54
N LYS A 143 6.66 6.78 19.61
CA LYS A 143 6.22 5.84 20.65
C LYS A 143 4.71 5.90 20.83
N SER A 144 4.05 4.76 20.69
CA SER A 144 2.61 4.65 20.90
C SER A 144 2.25 4.86 22.36
N THR A 145 1.41 5.86 22.65
CA THR A 145 0.90 6.12 24.00
C THR A 145 -0.12 5.08 24.46
N LYS A 146 -0.76 4.37 23.53
CA LYS A 146 -1.79 3.36 23.83
C LYS A 146 -1.21 1.96 24.06
N THR A 147 -0.18 1.61 23.30
CA THR A 147 0.37 0.24 23.29
C THR A 147 1.81 0.16 23.81
N GLY A 148 2.48 1.30 24.00
CA GLY A 148 3.87 1.34 24.45
C GLY A 148 4.91 1.00 23.36
N ARG A 149 4.47 0.55 22.17
CA ARG A 149 5.35 0.18 21.05
C ARG A 149 6.21 1.34 20.56
N GLY A 150 7.45 1.02 20.21
CA GLY A 150 8.43 1.99 19.71
C GLY A 150 9.07 2.82 20.83
N PRO A 151 10.08 3.63 20.48
CA PRO A 151 10.64 3.83 19.14
C PRO A 151 11.36 2.60 18.59
N LEU A 152 11.20 2.33 17.30
CA LEU A 152 11.88 1.20 16.66
C LEU A 152 13.35 1.56 16.39
N ARG A 153 14.28 0.71 16.84
CA ARG A 153 15.71 0.97 16.72
C ARG A 153 16.51 -0.28 16.39
N GLY A 154 17.66 -0.06 15.74
CA GLY A 154 18.63 -1.10 15.43
C GLY A 154 18.32 -1.88 14.15
N THR A 155 19.23 -2.80 13.81
CA THR A 155 19.21 -3.54 12.54
C THR A 155 18.51 -4.91 12.64
N ALA A 156 17.80 -5.15 13.74
CA ALA A 156 17.09 -6.41 13.98
C ALA A 156 15.79 -6.18 14.77
N TRP A 157 15.19 -4.99 14.65
CA TRP A 157 13.97 -4.61 15.38
C TRP A 157 12.80 -5.58 15.09
N TRP A 158 12.79 -6.22 13.93
CA TRP A 158 11.79 -7.23 13.54
C TRP A 158 11.99 -8.61 14.19
N ALA A 159 13.12 -8.87 14.86
CA ALA A 159 13.40 -10.16 15.48
C ALA A 159 12.42 -10.46 16.62
N ALA A 160 12.11 -9.46 17.46
CA ALA A 160 11.11 -9.58 18.52
C ALA A 160 9.70 -9.86 17.96
N VAL A 161 9.35 -9.24 16.82
CA VAL A 161 8.07 -9.46 16.11
C VAL A 161 7.96 -10.91 15.58
N SER A 162 9.07 -11.46 15.11
CA SER A 162 9.10 -12.80 14.48
C SER A 162 8.99 -13.95 15.47
N LEU A 163 9.22 -13.70 16.77
CA LEU A 163 9.18 -14.70 17.84
C LEU A 163 7.83 -14.76 18.58
N GLY A 164 6.87 -13.89 18.25
CA GLY A 164 5.57 -13.83 18.92
C GLY A 164 5.66 -13.40 20.40
N GLU A 165 6.79 -12.82 20.80
CA GLU A 165 6.99 -12.27 22.14
C GLU A 165 6.20 -10.96 22.30
N ASP A 166 5.84 -10.65 23.54
CA ASP A 166 5.03 -9.48 23.89
C ASP A 166 5.58 -8.20 23.24
N LEU A 167 4.81 -7.65 22.30
CA LEU A 167 5.15 -6.44 21.54
C LEU A 167 5.21 -5.18 22.43
N GLY A 168 4.98 -5.30 23.75
CA GLY A 168 4.97 -4.19 24.71
C GLY A 168 6.31 -3.52 24.99
N ALA A 169 7.45 -4.06 24.53
CA ALA A 169 8.76 -3.45 24.74
C ALA A 169 9.65 -3.54 23.48
N PHE A 170 9.81 -2.40 22.81
CA PHE A 170 10.87 -2.11 21.83
C PHE A 170 11.80 -1.04 22.41
#